data_AF-A0A430GSY1-F1
#
_entry.id   AF-A0A430GSY1-F1
#
_cell.length_a   1.000
_cell.length_b   1.000
_cell.length_c   1.000
_cell.angle_alpha   90.00
_cell.angle_beta   90.00
_cell.angle_gamma   90.00
#
_symmetry.space_group_name_H-M   'P 1'
#
loop_
_entity.id
_entity.type
_entity.pdbx_description
1 polymer ?
#
loop_
_entity_poly.entity_id
_entity_poly.type
_entity_poly.pdbx_seq_one_letter_code
_entity_poly.pdbx_strand_id
1 'polypeptide(L)'
;MKRSLKTPAALAILLTAIAGPAFAGNYAEGDPRPAPLTASTSRAAVMADTQRWLQTAPDQGYPQGNPRAVVSVSSNSRAVVQADTMIWMRSGLAAAQLGEAGADISRPVYQRAAADYAQRRAGPGFAALVEDIKHKGVPATTGFVRKLN
;
A
#
# COMPACT_ATOMS: atom_id res chain seq x y z
N MET A 1 8.28 -14.86 55.60
CA MET A 1 8.50 -13.48 55.08
C MET A 1 7.21 -13.00 54.43
N LYS A 2 6.63 -11.92 54.95
CA LYS A 2 5.34 -11.37 54.50
C LYS A 2 5.61 -10.46 53.30
N ARG A 3 5.09 -10.78 52.11
CA ARG A 3 5.05 -9.83 50.98
C ARG A 3 3.58 -9.56 50.65
N SER A 4 3.20 -8.31 50.90
CA SER A 4 1.86 -7.75 50.82
C SER A 4 1.27 -7.86 49.41
N LEU A 5 0.20 -8.63 49.26
CA LEU A 5 -0.70 -8.59 48.10
C LEU A 5 -1.64 -7.38 48.24
N LYS A 6 -1.20 -6.20 47.80
CA LYS A 6 -2.02 -5.01 47.58
C LYS A 6 -1.28 -4.30 46.43
N THR A 7 -1.68 -4.39 45.17
CA THR A 7 -2.87 -3.76 44.58
C THR A 7 -2.98 -4.17 43.10
N PRO A 8 -3.74 -5.22 42.72
CA PRO A 8 -4.15 -5.42 41.33
C PRO A 8 -5.58 -4.95 41.05
N ALA A 9 -6.23 -4.24 41.99
CA ALA A 9 -7.63 -3.83 41.86
C ALA A 9 -7.82 -2.38 41.36
N ALA A 10 -6.78 -1.55 41.35
CA ALA A 10 -6.90 -0.14 40.95
C ALA A 10 -6.78 0.09 39.43
N LEU A 11 -6.13 -0.81 38.68
CA LEU A 11 -5.97 -0.64 37.23
C LEU A 11 -7.21 -1.05 36.42
N ALA A 12 -8.09 -1.89 36.97
CA ALA A 12 -9.28 -2.36 36.25
C ALA A 12 -10.40 -1.30 36.20
N ILE A 13 -10.42 -0.35 37.14
CA ILE A 13 -11.46 0.71 37.20
C ILE A 13 -11.14 1.87 36.24
N LEU A 14 -9.89 2.03 35.81
CA LEU A 14 -9.51 3.11 34.89
C LEU A 14 -9.72 2.76 33.40
N LEU A 15 -9.83 1.47 33.04
CA LEU A 15 -10.04 1.05 31.65
C LEU A 15 -11.51 0.92 31.22
N THR A 16 -12.46 0.98 32.15
CA THR A 16 -13.90 0.87 31.85
C THR A 16 -14.59 2.21 31.55
N ALA A 17 -13.86 3.33 31.58
CA ALA A 17 -14.44 4.67 31.38
C ALA A 17 -14.35 5.22 29.94
N ILE A 18 -13.81 4.48 28.97
CA ILE A 18 -13.63 4.97 27.58
C ILE A 18 -14.52 4.21 26.57
N ALA A 19 -15.30 3.22 27.02
CA ALA A 19 -16.37 2.64 26.21
C ALA A 19 -17.63 3.51 26.30
N GLY A 20 -17.59 4.71 25.69
CA GLY A 20 -18.81 5.46 25.40
C GLY A 20 -19.73 4.63 24.46
N PRO A 21 -21.06 4.79 24.55
CA PRO A 21 -21.98 4.05 23.69
C PRO A 21 -21.68 4.38 22.22
N ALA A 22 -21.33 3.37 21.43
CA ALA A 22 -21.34 3.46 19.98
C ALA A 22 -22.79 3.39 19.49
N PHE A 23 -23.55 4.47 19.66
CA PHE A 23 -24.87 4.65 19.07
C PHE A 23 -24.94 6.04 18.43
N ALA A 24 -25.28 6.04 17.14
CA ALA A 24 -25.19 7.15 16.19
C ALA A 24 -23.74 7.56 15.83
N GLY A 25 -23.38 7.41 14.55
CA GLY A 25 -22.18 8.06 14.02
C GLY A 25 -22.23 9.57 14.29
N ASN A 26 -21.12 10.26 14.04
CA ASN A 26 -20.95 11.70 14.26
C ASN A 26 -21.85 12.57 13.34
N TYR A 27 -23.14 12.31 13.33
CA TYR A 27 -24.20 12.91 12.56
C TYR A 27 -25.17 13.50 13.58
N ALA A 28 -25.45 14.79 13.47
CA ALA A 28 -26.61 15.33 14.15
C ALA A 28 -27.85 14.67 13.52
N GLU A 29 -28.80 14.22 14.33
CA GLU A 29 -30.00 13.53 13.84
C GLU A 29 -30.74 14.44 12.82
N GLY A 30 -30.68 14.06 11.53
CA GLY A 30 -31.26 14.83 10.42
C GLY A 30 -30.29 15.68 9.58
N ASP A 31 -29.03 15.89 9.97
CA ASP A 31 -28.00 16.49 9.09
C ASP A 31 -26.99 15.41 8.65
N PRO A 32 -26.91 15.09 7.35
CA PRO A 32 -25.96 14.09 6.85
C PRO A 32 -24.50 14.55 6.93
N ARG A 33 -24.25 15.81 7.29
CA ARG A 33 -22.89 16.33 7.42
C ARG A 33 -22.29 15.90 8.76
N PRO A 34 -21.06 15.36 8.76
CA PRO A 34 -20.40 14.99 10.00
C PRO A 34 -20.15 16.24 10.85
N ALA A 35 -20.46 16.17 12.15
CA ALA A 35 -20.19 17.28 13.04
C ALA A 35 -18.65 17.50 13.14
N PRO A 36 -18.15 18.75 13.25
CA PRO A 36 -16.72 18.98 13.38
C PRO A 36 -16.19 18.33 14.66
N LEU A 37 -15.25 17.39 14.53
CA LEU A 37 -14.50 16.86 15.67
C LEU A 37 -13.41 17.86 16.03
N THR A 38 -13.48 18.42 17.24
CA THR A 38 -12.35 19.15 17.80
C THR A 38 -11.34 18.16 18.35
N ALA A 39 -10.09 18.24 17.88
CA ALA A 39 -9.01 17.46 18.44
C ALA A 39 -8.85 17.83 19.93
N SER A 40 -9.06 16.86 20.82
CA SER A 40 -8.87 17.04 22.27
C SER A 40 -7.40 17.00 22.69
N THR A 41 -6.52 16.54 21.80
CA THR A 41 -5.08 16.45 22.03
C THR A 41 -4.33 17.62 21.39
N SER A 42 -3.36 18.17 22.12
CA SER A 42 -2.50 19.23 21.59
C SER A 42 -1.45 18.63 20.64
N ARG A 43 -0.98 19.42 19.67
CA ARG A 43 0.11 19.01 18.77
C ARG A 43 1.35 18.57 19.56
N ALA A 44 1.65 19.24 20.67
CA ALA A 44 2.79 18.90 21.53
C ALA A 44 2.63 17.52 22.19
N ALA A 45 1.42 17.19 22.66
CA ALA A 45 1.12 15.88 23.24
C ALA A 45 1.25 14.77 22.18
N VAL A 46 0.72 14.99 20.97
CA VAL A 46 0.86 14.04 19.85
C VAL A 46 2.34 13.81 19.50
N MET A 47 3.15 14.88 19.47
CA MET A 47 4.59 14.75 19.19
C MET A 47 5.32 13.95 20.27
N ALA A 48 5.02 14.22 21.55
CA ALA A 48 5.61 13.48 22.67
C ALA A 48 5.22 12.00 22.65
N ASP A 49 3.94 11.69 22.37
CA ASP A 49 3.45 10.32 22.26
C ASP A 49 4.09 9.58 21.07
N THR A 50 4.23 10.27 19.94
CA THR A 50 4.90 9.72 18.74
C THR A 50 6.37 9.41 19.05
N GLN A 51 7.07 10.32 19.72
CA GLN A 51 8.48 10.15 20.07
C GLN A 51 8.68 9.02 21.08
N ARG A 52 7.76 8.86 22.03
CA ARG A 52 7.73 7.74 22.98
C ARG A 52 7.47 6.42 22.27
N TRP A 53 6.48 6.38 21.37
CA TRP A 53 6.16 5.19 20.60
C TRP A 53 7.35 4.73 19.73
N LEU A 54 8.03 5.65 19.04
CA LEU A 54 9.23 5.36 18.24
C LEU A 54 10.37 4.73 19.06
N GLN A 55 10.51 5.08 20.34
CA GLN A 55 11.52 4.48 21.23
C GLN A 55 11.14 3.06 21.65
N THR A 56 9.85 2.78 21.81
CA THR A 56 9.36 1.51 22.36
C THR A 56 8.96 0.49 21.31
N ALA A 57 8.81 0.91 20.06
CA ALA A 57 8.23 0.11 18.99
C ALA A 57 9.10 0.13 17.72
N PRO A 58 10.39 -0.27 17.79
CA PRO A 58 11.31 -0.21 16.64
C PRO A 58 10.86 -1.04 15.43
N ASP A 59 10.00 -2.05 15.67
CA ASP A 59 9.59 -3.03 14.67
C ASP A 59 8.09 -2.95 14.30
N GLN A 60 7.30 -2.14 15.03
CA GLN A 60 5.83 -2.05 14.83
C GLN A 60 5.39 -0.84 14.00
N GLY A 61 6.33 -0.11 13.39
CA GLY A 61 6.07 1.14 12.72
C GLY A 61 7.08 1.46 11.64
N TYR A 62 6.71 1.16 10.38
CA TYR A 62 7.63 1.03 9.24
C TYR A 62 8.68 -0.07 9.49
N PRO A 63 8.79 -1.10 8.63
CA PRO A 63 9.68 -2.25 8.86
C PRO A 63 11.16 -1.90 8.90
N GLN A 64 11.50 -0.62 8.73
CA GLN A 64 12.83 -0.11 8.96
C GLN A 64 12.74 1.17 9.78
N GLY A 65 13.21 1.12 11.03
CA GLY A 65 13.66 2.31 11.78
C GLY A 65 14.81 3.07 11.10
N ASN A 66 14.97 2.94 9.80
CA ASN A 66 15.84 3.71 8.94
C ASN A 66 14.96 4.44 7.91
N PRO A 67 14.79 5.76 7.99
CA PRO A 67 14.02 6.54 7.00
C PRO A 67 14.63 6.51 5.58
N ARG A 68 15.80 5.87 5.40
CA ARG A 68 16.46 5.62 4.11
C ARG A 68 16.46 4.17 3.68
N ALA A 69 15.92 3.25 4.48
CA ALA A 69 15.74 1.91 3.98
C ALA A 69 14.61 1.97 2.95
N VAL A 70 15.02 1.98 1.70
CA VAL A 70 14.13 1.68 0.60
C VAL A 70 13.69 0.24 0.86
N VAL A 71 12.51 0.06 1.45
CA VAL A 71 11.80 -1.21 1.39
C VAL A 71 11.87 -1.61 -0.09
N SER A 72 12.54 -2.71 -0.40
CA SER A 72 12.46 -3.30 -1.74
C SER A 72 11.06 -3.88 -1.87
N VAL A 73 10.07 -2.99 -2.08
CA VAL A 73 8.71 -3.36 -2.41
C VAL A 73 8.80 -3.93 -3.82
N SER A 74 8.81 -5.26 -3.91
CA SER A 74 8.80 -6.10 -5.12
C SER A 74 9.38 -5.47 -6.39
N SER A 75 10.53 -6.01 -6.81
CA SER A 75 11.50 -5.61 -7.84
C SER A 75 11.04 -5.36 -9.28
N ASN A 76 9.76 -5.09 -9.56
CA ASN A 76 9.28 -4.83 -10.91
C ASN A 76 9.28 -3.34 -11.21
N SER A 77 10.18 -2.90 -12.11
CA SER A 77 10.17 -1.52 -12.60
C SER A 77 8.84 -1.18 -13.29
N ARG A 78 8.46 0.10 -13.32
CA ARG A 78 7.24 0.55 -14.03
C ARG A 78 7.19 0.05 -15.48
N ALA A 79 8.33 0.02 -16.16
CA ALA A 79 8.44 -0.50 -17.52
C ALA A 79 8.14 -2.01 -17.62
N VAL A 80 8.58 -2.79 -16.63
CA VAL A 80 8.27 -4.24 -16.54
C VAL A 80 6.78 -4.46 -16.38
N VAL A 81 6.13 -3.70 -15.50
CA VAL A 81 4.68 -3.80 -15.28
C VAL A 81 3.92 -3.43 -16.56
N GLN A 82 4.29 -2.32 -17.21
CA GLN A 82 3.63 -1.89 -18.44
C GLN A 82 3.80 -2.90 -19.58
N ALA A 83 5.00 -3.46 -19.76
CA ALA A 83 5.25 -4.52 -20.74
C ALA A 83 4.40 -5.76 -20.44
N ASP A 84 4.28 -6.14 -19.16
CA ASP A 84 3.50 -7.28 -18.71
C ASP A 84 2.02 -7.12 -19.05
N THR A 85 1.45 -5.95 -18.72
CA THR A 85 0.05 -5.63 -19.05
C THR A 85 -0.21 -5.67 -20.55
N MET A 86 0.73 -5.17 -21.37
CA MET A 86 0.59 -5.22 -22.84
C MET A 86 0.56 -6.66 -23.37
N ILE A 87 1.39 -7.54 -22.82
CA ILE A 87 1.42 -8.96 -23.22
C ILE A 87 0.20 -9.72 -22.69
N TRP A 88 -0.26 -9.41 -21.47
CA TRP A 88 -1.49 -9.95 -20.90
C TRP A 88 -2.72 -9.62 -21.76
N MET A 89 -2.81 -8.38 -22.26
CA MET A 89 -3.85 -7.99 -23.21
C MET A 89 -3.67 -8.69 -24.57
N ARG A 90 -2.45 -8.70 -25.13
CA ARG A 90 -2.18 -9.25 -26.48
C ARG A 90 -2.40 -10.75 -26.59
N SER A 91 -2.16 -11.49 -25.50
CA SER A 91 -2.39 -12.94 -25.44
C SER A 91 -3.87 -13.33 -25.36
N GLY A 92 -4.76 -12.35 -25.19
CA GLY A 92 -6.18 -12.60 -24.91
C GLY A 92 -6.43 -13.11 -23.49
N LEU A 93 -5.41 -13.22 -22.64
CA LEU A 93 -5.55 -13.68 -21.26
C LEU A 93 -6.41 -12.70 -20.44
N ALA A 94 -6.31 -11.41 -20.72
CA ALA A 94 -7.19 -10.40 -20.13
C ALA A 94 -8.68 -10.67 -20.44
N ALA A 95 -9.00 -10.93 -21.71
CA ALA A 95 -10.36 -11.23 -22.13
C ALA A 95 -10.86 -12.57 -21.57
N ALA A 96 -9.99 -13.58 -21.49
CA ALA A 96 -10.32 -14.87 -20.89
C ALA A 96 -10.60 -14.74 -19.38
N GLN A 97 -9.82 -13.94 -18.65
CA GLN A 97 -9.98 -13.72 -17.21
C GLN A 97 -11.15 -12.82 -16.84
N LEU A 98 -11.44 -11.80 -17.66
CA LEU A 98 -12.49 -10.81 -17.39
C LEU A 98 -13.84 -11.16 -18.03
N GLY A 99 -13.90 -12.22 -18.85
CA GLY A 99 -15.14 -12.73 -19.40
C GLY A 99 -16.00 -13.47 -18.36
N GLU A 100 -17.23 -13.80 -18.75
CA GLU A 100 -18.26 -14.41 -17.87
C GLU A 100 -17.80 -15.65 -17.08
N ALA A 101 -16.94 -16.48 -17.67
CA ALA A 101 -16.43 -17.68 -16.99
C ALA A 101 -15.25 -17.41 -16.05
N GLY A 102 -14.70 -16.19 -16.06
CA GLY A 102 -13.55 -15.80 -15.27
C GLY A 102 -12.29 -16.61 -15.57
N ALA A 103 -11.38 -16.65 -14.59
CA ALA A 103 -10.12 -17.39 -14.64
C ALA A 103 -10.27 -18.91 -14.47
N ASP A 104 -11.24 -19.53 -15.15
CA ASP A 104 -11.46 -20.98 -15.11
C ASP A 104 -10.37 -21.73 -15.89
N ILE A 105 -9.44 -22.31 -15.13
CA ILE A 105 -8.28 -23.05 -15.62
C ILE A 105 -8.65 -24.34 -16.36
N SER A 106 -9.88 -24.84 -16.23
CA SER A 106 -10.34 -26.03 -16.95
C SER A 106 -10.73 -25.71 -18.40
N ARG A 107 -10.95 -24.44 -18.74
CA ARG A 107 -11.41 -24.04 -20.07
C ARG A 107 -10.25 -24.03 -21.08
N PRO A 108 -10.43 -24.66 -22.26
CA PRO A 108 -9.41 -24.64 -23.31
C PRO A 108 -9.03 -23.22 -23.75
N VAL A 109 -9.98 -22.28 -23.76
CA VAL A 109 -9.72 -20.88 -24.14
C VAL A 109 -8.78 -20.21 -23.15
N TYR A 110 -9.00 -20.41 -21.84
CA TYR A 110 -8.12 -19.89 -20.80
C TYR A 110 -6.73 -20.51 -20.89
N GLN A 111 -6.64 -21.84 -21.01
CA GLN A 111 -5.36 -22.56 -21.10
C GLN A 111 -4.51 -22.09 -22.28
N ARG A 112 -5.13 -21.89 -23.46
CA ARG A 112 -4.44 -21.37 -24.65
C ARG A 112 -3.93 -19.94 -24.45
N ALA A 113 -4.77 -19.05 -23.90
CA ALA A 113 -4.37 -17.67 -23.64
C ALA A 113 -3.26 -17.58 -22.58
N ALA A 114 -3.33 -18.43 -21.54
CA ALA A 114 -2.31 -18.53 -20.51
C ALA A 114 -0.98 -19.05 -21.07
N ALA A 115 -1.01 -20.04 -21.96
CA ALA A 115 0.17 -20.54 -22.64
C ALA A 115 0.81 -19.48 -23.54
N ASP A 116 0.01 -18.75 -24.33
CA ASP A 116 0.52 -17.66 -25.18
C ASP A 116 1.10 -16.50 -24.35
N TYR A 117 0.46 -16.13 -23.24
CA TYR A 117 1.02 -15.17 -22.28
C TYR A 117 2.38 -15.63 -21.76
N ALA A 118 2.47 -16.88 -21.26
CA ALA A 118 3.70 -17.42 -20.70
C ALA A 118 4.84 -17.47 -21.75
N GLN A 119 4.54 -17.89 -22.99
CA GLN A 119 5.50 -17.90 -24.09
C GLN A 119 6.02 -16.50 -24.39
N ARG A 120 5.13 -15.51 -24.51
CA ARG A 120 5.52 -14.12 -24.79
C ARG A 120 6.31 -13.50 -23.64
N ARG A 121 5.96 -13.83 -22.41
CA ARG A 121 6.61 -13.31 -21.20
C ARG A 121 8.01 -13.87 -21.00
N ALA A 122 8.23 -15.12 -21.38
CA ALA A 122 9.54 -15.78 -21.34
C ALA A 122 10.41 -15.49 -22.58
N GLY A 123 9.81 -15.00 -23.66
CA GLY A 123 10.50 -14.72 -24.92
C GLY A 123 11.37 -13.45 -24.89
N PRO A 124 12.34 -13.32 -25.82
CA PRO A 124 13.22 -12.17 -25.92
C PRO A 124 12.48 -10.86 -26.23
N GLY A 125 11.30 -10.95 -26.85
CA GLY A 125 10.43 -9.80 -27.13
C GLY A 125 9.96 -9.06 -25.89
N PHE A 126 9.86 -9.74 -24.73
CA PHE A 126 9.50 -9.08 -23.48
C PHE A 126 10.60 -8.13 -23.01
N ALA A 127 11.85 -8.58 -22.99
CA ALA A 127 12.98 -7.74 -22.60
C ALA A 127 13.12 -6.52 -23.53
N ALA A 128 12.98 -6.73 -24.85
CA ALA A 128 13.00 -5.65 -25.82
C ALA A 128 11.87 -4.62 -25.60
N LEU A 129 10.66 -5.08 -25.28
CA LEU A 129 9.53 -4.21 -24.96
C LEU A 129 9.76 -3.40 -23.68
N VAL A 130 10.34 -4.02 -22.65
CA VAL A 130 10.72 -3.33 -21.41
C VAL A 130 11.73 -2.23 -21.70
N GLU A 131 12.76 -2.50 -22.50
CA GLU A 131 13.74 -1.50 -22.87
C GLU A 131 13.10 -0.37 -23.70
N ASP A 132 12.29 -0.67 -24.72
CA ASP A 132 11.58 0.34 -25.51
C ASP A 132 10.73 1.28 -24.64
N ILE A 133 10.00 0.72 -23.67
CA ILE A 133 9.21 1.51 -22.72
C ILE A 133 10.09 2.39 -21.84
N LYS A 134 11.24 1.88 -21.36
CA LYS A 134 12.19 2.70 -20.60
C LYS A 134 12.69 3.88 -21.44
N HIS A 135 13.09 3.64 -22.69
CA HIS A 135 13.60 4.69 -23.57
C HIS A 135 12.54 5.76 -23.89
N LYS A 136 11.28 5.35 -24.06
CA LYS A 136 10.15 6.28 -24.30
C LYS A 136 9.71 7.03 -23.04
N GLY A 137 9.97 6.48 -21.86
CA GLY A 137 9.60 7.05 -20.57
C GLY A 137 10.64 7.99 -19.95
N VAL A 138 11.85 8.12 -20.52
CA VAL A 138 12.82 9.14 -20.12
C VAL A 138 12.42 10.47 -20.78
N PRO A 139 11.90 11.46 -20.03
CA PRO A 139 11.77 12.80 -20.60
C PRO A 139 13.16 13.28 -21.00
N ALA A 140 13.27 13.87 -22.19
CA ALA A 140 14.47 14.55 -22.66
C ALA A 140 14.80 15.76 -21.77
N THR A 141 15.29 15.50 -20.56
CA THR A 141 15.84 16.52 -19.67
C THR A 141 17.35 16.45 -19.77
N THR A 142 17.90 16.86 -20.92
CA THR A 142 19.31 17.24 -21.00
C THR A 142 19.48 18.30 -22.09
N GLY A 143 19.87 19.50 -21.65
CA GLY A 143 20.66 20.42 -22.45
C GLY A 143 19.91 21.62 -23.01
N PHE A 144 19.84 22.71 -22.25
CA PHE A 144 20.48 23.98 -22.62
C PHE A 144 20.27 25.02 -21.49
N VAL A 145 21.14 25.03 -20.49
CA VAL A 145 21.35 26.23 -19.66
C VAL A 145 22.45 27.03 -20.37
N ARG A 146 22.04 27.94 -21.27
CA ARG A 146 22.93 28.94 -21.83
C ARG A 146 23.24 29.95 -20.72
N LYS A 147 24.41 29.83 -20.08
CA LYS A 147 25.03 30.93 -19.33
C LYS A 147 25.27 32.07 -20.32
N LEU A 148 24.58 33.19 -20.14
CA LEU A 148 24.97 34.46 -20.74
C LEU A 148 25.69 35.26 -19.66
N ASN A 149 26.94 35.59 -19.98
CA ASN A 149 27.79 36.54 -19.28
C ASN A 149 27.33 37.97 -19.62
#